data_AF-A0A7S2QIS5-F1
#
_entry.id   AF-A0A7S2QIS5-F1
#
_cell.length_a   1.000
_cell.length_b   1.000
_cell.length_c   1.000
_cell.angle_alpha   90.00
_cell.angle_beta   90.00
_cell.angle_gamma   90.00
#
_symmetry.space_group_name_H-M   'P 1'
#
loop_
_entity.id
_entity.type
_entity.pdbx_description
1 polymer ?
#
loop_
_entity_poly.entity_id
_entity_poly.type
_entity_poly.pdbx_seq_one_letter_code
_entity_poly.pdbx_strand_id
1 'polypeptide(L)'
;WDVSISEARSTSTLLAARVFLAAGSCEAGPRAAGPRVRTQNEEEPSAYDIEGARADPLAASPPGPLLQAAPGQWIAQVDASGLREGAVYAVCLDLDGDDGDLAFGDTGLRAFVTPVTAVSPKAVPRGPFKLSVACEDSP
;
A
#
# COMPACT_ATOMS: atom_id res chain seq x y z
N TRP A 1 -10.61 -1.16 -2.70
CA TRP A 1 -10.17 -0.61 -3.99
C TRP A 1 -9.59 -1.75 -4.81
N ASP A 2 -9.76 -1.71 -6.13
CA ASP A 2 -9.22 -2.72 -7.03
C ASP A 2 -8.00 -2.14 -7.76
N VAL A 3 -6.81 -2.74 -7.58
CA VAL A 3 -5.63 -2.39 -8.38
C VAL A 3 -5.56 -3.37 -9.55
N SER A 4 -5.69 -2.84 -10.77
CA SER A 4 -5.52 -3.61 -12.01
C SER A 4 -4.11 -3.37 -12.56
N ILE A 5 -3.30 -4.42 -12.64
CA ILE A 5 -1.96 -4.41 -13.25
C ILE A 5 -2.08 -5.12 -14.59
N SER A 6 -1.62 -4.49 -15.67
CA SER A 6 -1.62 -5.08 -17.02
C SER A 6 -0.21 -5.08 -17.60
N GLU A 7 0.60 -6.07 -17.26
CA GLU A 7 1.63 -6.70 -18.09
C GLU A 7 2.48 -7.68 -17.26
N ALA A 8 2.50 -8.96 -17.63
CA ALA A 8 3.56 -9.90 -17.29
C ALA A 8 3.52 -11.10 -18.28
N ARG A 9 4.54 -11.21 -19.13
CA ARG A 9 4.74 -12.37 -19.99
C ARG A 9 5.31 -13.53 -19.16
N SER A 10 4.49 -14.28 -18.41
CA SER A 10 4.78 -15.67 -18.03
C SER A 10 3.64 -16.24 -17.19
N THR A 11 3.05 -17.36 -17.61
CA THR A 11 1.81 -17.92 -17.05
C THR A 11 2.00 -19.03 -16.01
N SER A 12 3.21 -19.27 -15.49
CA SER A 12 3.46 -20.50 -14.71
C SER A 12 3.91 -20.34 -13.25
N THR A 13 4.18 -19.14 -12.73
CA THR A 13 4.73 -18.96 -11.36
C THR A 13 3.93 -18.00 -10.47
N LEU A 14 2.90 -17.32 -11.00
CA LEU A 14 2.20 -16.23 -10.31
C LEU A 14 1.11 -16.67 -9.32
N LEU A 15 0.97 -17.97 -9.03
CA LEU A 15 -0.10 -18.49 -8.18
C LEU A 15 0.02 -18.05 -6.70
N ALA A 16 1.18 -17.51 -6.29
CA ALA A 16 1.44 -17.06 -4.93
C ALA A 16 1.80 -15.57 -4.83
N ALA A 17 1.74 -14.80 -5.93
CA ALA A 17 2.16 -13.40 -5.94
C ALA A 17 1.30 -12.54 -4.99
N ARG A 18 1.93 -11.56 -4.33
CA ARG A 18 1.32 -10.70 -3.31
C ARG A 18 1.60 -9.23 -3.59
N VAL A 19 0.70 -8.36 -3.15
CA VAL A 19 0.87 -6.91 -3.27
C VAL A 19 0.42 -6.19 -2.00
N PHE A 20 1.11 -5.12 -1.66
CA PHE A 20 0.71 -4.21 -0.58
C PHE A 20 1.08 -2.77 -0.90
N LEU A 21 0.55 -1.83 -0.11
CA LEU A 21 0.90 -0.42 -0.16
C LEU A 21 1.84 -0.07 1.00
N ALA A 22 3.00 0.52 0.68
CA ALA A 22 3.94 1.04 1.66
C ALA A 22 4.06 2.55 1.53
N ALA A 23 4.21 3.26 2.64
CA ALA A 23 4.55 4.67 2.53
C ALA A 23 6.07 4.80 2.24
N GLY A 24 6.43 5.65 1.27
CA GLY A 24 7.82 5.75 0.79
C GLY A 24 8.14 4.75 -0.32
N SER A 25 9.27 4.04 -0.22
CA SER A 25 9.69 2.99 -1.17
C SER A 25 9.61 1.62 -0.51
N CYS A 26 9.43 0.59 -1.34
CA CYS A 26 9.50 -0.81 -0.92
C CYS A 26 10.98 -1.21 -0.75
N GLU A 27 11.71 -0.53 0.13
CA GLU A 27 12.97 -1.10 0.59
C GLU A 27 12.61 -2.38 1.32
N ALA A 28 13.22 -3.49 0.92
CA ALA A 28 12.99 -4.82 1.49
C ALA A 28 13.06 -4.73 3.02
N GLY A 29 11.89 -4.59 3.65
CA GLY A 29 11.78 -4.68 5.09
C GLY A 29 12.40 -6.02 5.50
N PRO A 30 13.15 -6.08 6.62
CA PRO A 30 13.75 -7.33 7.03
C PRO A 30 12.61 -8.36 7.13
N ARG A 31 12.87 -9.59 6.62
CA ARG A 31 12.09 -10.80 6.92
C ARG A 31 11.27 -10.61 8.18
N ALA A 32 9.99 -10.98 8.16
CA ALA A 32 9.19 -11.17 9.38
C ALA A 32 10.12 -11.68 10.47
N ALA A 33 10.53 -10.77 11.37
CA ALA A 33 11.65 -11.05 12.22
C ALA A 33 11.12 -12.08 13.20
N GLY A 34 11.52 -13.34 13.03
CA GLY A 34 11.51 -14.29 14.13
C GLY A 34 12.05 -13.57 15.37
N PRO A 35 11.51 -13.88 16.56
CA PRO A 35 11.66 -13.04 17.74
C PRO A 35 13.13 -12.65 17.92
N ARG A 36 13.47 -11.38 17.65
CA ARG A 36 14.78 -10.85 17.98
C ARG A 36 14.83 -10.82 19.49
N VAL A 37 15.54 -11.77 20.08
CA VAL A 37 16.02 -11.67 21.46
C VAL A 37 16.88 -10.40 21.49
N ARG A 38 16.32 -9.30 22.01
CA ARG A 38 17.12 -8.13 22.40
C ARG A 38 18.02 -8.59 23.53
N THR A 39 19.31 -8.71 23.27
CA THR A 39 20.31 -8.58 24.32
C THR A 39 20.21 -7.15 24.84
N GLN A 40 19.55 -7.00 25.99
CA GLN A 40 19.64 -5.79 26.80
C GLN A 40 21.12 -5.60 27.13
N ASN A 41 21.74 -4.49 26.72
CA ASN A 41 22.90 -3.82 27.33
C ASN A 41 23.54 -2.85 26.33
N GLU A 42 22.82 -1.84 25.86
CA GLU A 42 23.44 -0.59 25.40
C GLU A 42 22.54 0.56 25.87
N GLU A 43 23.10 1.38 26.74
CA GLU A 43 22.45 2.41 27.54
C GLU A 43 22.64 3.79 26.88
N GLU A 44 21.51 4.52 26.77
CA GLU A 44 21.36 6.00 26.66
C GLU A 44 21.62 6.75 25.31
N PRO A 45 20.98 7.90 25.05
CA PRO A 45 20.31 8.78 26.03
C PRO A 45 18.82 9.07 25.82
N SER A 46 18.18 9.31 26.97
CA SER A 46 16.93 10.04 27.18
C SER A 46 16.79 11.30 26.31
N ALA A 47 15.80 11.29 25.41
CA ALA A 47 15.36 12.47 24.69
C ALA A 47 13.92 12.82 25.12
N TYR A 48 13.83 13.80 26.03
CA TYR A 48 12.72 14.72 26.27
C TYR A 48 11.32 14.32 25.78
N ASP A 49 10.42 14.10 26.75
CA ASP A 49 8.97 14.10 26.57
C ASP A 49 8.51 15.38 25.88
N ILE A 50 8.06 15.25 24.63
CA ILE A 50 7.17 16.22 24.00
C ILE A 50 5.80 15.56 23.96
N GLU A 51 4.95 15.92 24.92
CA GLU A 51 3.51 15.64 24.85
C GLU A 51 2.96 16.20 23.53
N GLY A 52 2.64 15.32 22.57
CA GLY A 52 2.00 15.73 21.32
C GLY A 52 2.32 14.94 20.05
N ALA A 53 3.29 14.01 20.05
CA ALA A 53 3.59 13.18 18.88
C ALA A 53 3.34 11.69 19.16
N ARG A 54 2.07 11.26 19.17
CA ARG A 54 1.79 9.82 19.02
C ARG A 54 2.27 9.41 17.63
N ALA A 55 3.17 8.44 17.58
CA ALA A 55 3.78 7.96 16.36
C ALA A 55 2.69 7.57 15.34
N ASP A 56 2.69 8.23 14.18
CA ASP A 56 2.05 7.69 12.98
C ASP A 56 3.12 7.57 11.89
N PRO A 57 4.02 6.58 12.01
CA PRO A 57 4.96 6.31 10.96
C PRO A 57 4.18 5.56 9.88
N LEU A 58 3.90 6.22 8.75
CA LEU A 58 4.00 5.57 7.44
C LEU A 58 3.36 4.16 7.39
N ALA A 59 2.07 4.06 7.71
CA ALA A 59 1.35 2.78 7.77
C ALA A 59 1.41 2.06 6.40
N ALA A 60 1.61 0.75 6.44
CA ALA A 60 1.51 -0.12 5.27
C ALA A 60 0.22 -0.93 5.33
N SER A 61 -0.36 -1.26 4.18
CA SER A 61 -1.51 -2.18 4.14
C SER A 61 -1.05 -3.62 4.41
N PRO A 62 -1.92 -4.51 4.89
CA PRO A 62 -1.68 -5.94 4.82
C PRO A 62 -1.47 -6.38 3.35
N PRO A 63 -0.58 -7.35 3.08
CA PRO A 63 -0.40 -7.91 1.75
C PRO A 63 -1.57 -8.78 1.30
N GLY A 64 -2.16 -8.44 0.16
CA GLY A 64 -3.25 -9.16 -0.50
C GLY A 64 -2.75 -10.03 -1.67
N PRO A 65 -3.50 -11.08 -2.07
CA PRO A 65 -3.13 -11.92 -3.20
C PRO A 65 -3.31 -11.17 -4.52
N LEU A 66 -2.39 -11.41 -5.46
CA LEU A 66 -2.52 -10.97 -6.84
C LEU A 66 -3.21 -12.06 -7.66
N LEU A 67 -4.44 -11.81 -8.09
CA LEU A 67 -5.26 -12.77 -8.82
C LEU A 67 -5.26 -12.46 -10.32
N GLN A 68 -5.22 -13.49 -11.16
CA GLN A 68 -5.35 -13.30 -12.60
C GLN A 68 -6.82 -13.06 -12.98
N ALA A 69 -7.14 -11.86 -13.45
CA ALA A 69 -8.49 -11.50 -13.90
C ALA A 69 -8.74 -11.91 -15.36
N ALA A 70 -7.72 -11.82 -16.21
CA ALA A 70 -7.73 -12.22 -17.62
C ALA A 70 -6.29 -12.51 -18.11
N PRO A 71 -6.08 -13.05 -19.33
CA PRO A 71 -4.74 -13.17 -19.89
C PRO A 71 -4.05 -11.80 -19.95
N GLY A 72 -2.92 -11.66 -19.25
CA GLY A 72 -2.20 -10.38 -19.19
C GLY A 72 -2.79 -9.32 -18.24
N GLN A 73 -3.80 -9.68 -17.43
CA GLN A 73 -4.42 -8.76 -16.46
C GLN A 73 -4.51 -9.41 -15.08
N TRP A 74 -4.05 -8.67 -14.07
CA TRP A 74 -4.10 -9.07 -12.68
C TRP A 74 -4.85 -8.04 -11.84
N ILE A 75 -5.55 -8.53 -10.82
CA ILE A 75 -6.28 -7.74 -9.85
C ILE A 75 -5.82 -8.11 -8.45
N ALA A 76 -5.68 -7.12 -7.58
CA ALA A 76 -5.54 -7.34 -6.16
C ALA A 76 -6.53 -6.51 -5.38
N GLN A 77 -7.11 -7.14 -4.37
CA GLN A 77 -7.89 -6.49 -3.34
C GLN A 77 -7.01 -6.29 -2.12
N VAL A 78 -6.91 -5.05 -1.67
CA VAL A 78 -6.05 -4.68 -0.55
C VAL A 78 -6.84 -3.77 0.38
N ASP A 79 -6.66 -3.98 1.67
CA ASP A 79 -7.30 -3.21 2.72
C ASP A 79 -6.50 -1.93 3.02
N ALA A 80 -7.06 -0.76 2.70
CA ALA A 80 -6.46 0.53 3.03
C ALA A 80 -7.11 1.23 4.23
N SER A 81 -7.94 0.54 5.02
CA SER A 81 -8.61 1.13 6.19
C SER A 81 -7.63 1.71 7.22
N GLY A 82 -6.42 1.16 7.30
CA GLY A 82 -5.34 1.67 8.16
C GLY A 82 -4.42 2.71 7.52
N LEU A 83 -4.66 3.11 6.27
CA LEU A 83 -3.82 4.09 5.58
C LEU A 83 -4.33 5.51 5.79
N ARG A 84 -3.40 6.45 5.89
CA ARG A 84 -3.70 7.88 5.96
C ARG A 84 -4.26 8.37 4.61
N GLU A 85 -5.44 8.96 4.65
CA GLU A 85 -6.04 9.67 3.52
C GLU A 85 -5.21 10.91 3.13
N GLY A 86 -5.25 11.27 1.85
CA GLY A 86 -4.47 12.36 1.29
C GLY A 86 -2.98 12.04 1.07
N ALA A 87 -2.55 10.80 1.34
CA ALA A 87 -1.17 10.36 1.13
C ALA A 87 -1.02 9.47 -0.12
N VAL A 88 0.23 9.43 -0.63
CA VAL A 88 0.64 8.60 -1.77
C VAL A 88 1.54 7.48 -1.27
N TYR A 89 1.24 6.25 -1.68
CA TYR A 89 1.93 5.03 -1.27
C TYR A 89 2.57 4.34 -2.48
N ALA A 90 3.70 3.68 -2.28
CA ALA A 90 4.29 2.79 -3.27
C ALA A 90 3.50 1.48 -3.34
N VAL A 91 3.36 0.96 -4.57
CA VAL A 91 2.82 -0.39 -4.79
C VAL A 91 4.00 -1.36 -4.77
N CYS A 92 4.00 -2.26 -3.79
CA CYS A 92 5.05 -3.24 -3.58
C CYS A 92 4.59 -4.61 -4.01
N LEU A 93 5.41 -5.32 -4.79
CA LEU A 93 5.03 -6.60 -5.38
C LEU A 93 6.03 -7.69 -5.04
N ASP A 94 5.48 -8.84 -4.66
CA ASP A 94 6.18 -10.10 -4.48
C ASP A 94 5.62 -11.08 -5.53
N LEU A 95 6.49 -11.68 -6.34
CA LEU A 95 6.10 -12.49 -7.50
C LEU A 95 6.18 -14.00 -7.25
N ASP A 96 6.89 -14.43 -6.21
CA ASP A 96 7.08 -15.82 -5.83
C ASP A 96 6.33 -16.19 -4.54
N GLY A 97 5.85 -15.20 -3.80
CA GLY A 97 4.96 -15.39 -2.65
C GLY A 97 5.68 -15.79 -1.37
N ASP A 98 4.92 -16.17 -0.35
CA ASP A 98 5.44 -16.38 1.03
C ASP A 98 6.49 -17.49 1.17
N ASP A 99 6.44 -18.48 0.27
CA ASP A 99 7.37 -19.61 0.24
C ASP A 99 8.58 -19.36 -0.68
N GLY A 100 8.63 -18.20 -1.34
CA GLY A 100 9.68 -17.75 -2.24
C GLY A 100 10.89 -17.14 -1.51
N ASP A 101 12.02 -17.07 -2.21
CA ASP A 101 13.25 -16.48 -1.66
C ASP A 101 13.36 -14.97 -1.95
N LEU A 102 12.54 -14.42 -2.86
CA LEU A 102 12.58 -13.02 -3.21
C LEU A 102 11.76 -12.19 -2.20
N ALA A 103 12.25 -10.98 -1.93
CA ALA A 103 11.52 -10.01 -1.14
C ALA A 103 10.61 -9.17 -2.05
N PHE A 104 9.65 -8.49 -1.44
CA PHE A 104 8.88 -7.46 -2.12
C PHE A 104 9.79 -6.42 -2.79
N GLY A 105 9.50 -6.13 -4.06
CA GLY A 105 10.15 -5.08 -4.84
C GLY A 105 9.24 -3.86 -5.03
N ASP A 106 9.86 -2.68 -5.15
CA ASP A 106 9.17 -1.45 -5.57
C ASP A 106 8.87 -1.53 -7.07
N THR A 107 7.58 -1.44 -7.42
CA THR A 107 7.15 -1.49 -8.82
C THR A 107 7.37 -0.16 -9.57
N GLY A 108 7.69 0.92 -8.85
CA GLY A 108 7.68 2.30 -9.35
C GLY A 108 6.27 2.90 -9.46
N LEU A 109 5.22 2.11 -9.28
CA LEU A 109 3.83 2.59 -9.27
C LEU A 109 3.49 3.25 -7.94
N ARG A 110 2.56 4.20 -7.98
CA ARG A 110 2.12 4.99 -6.82
C ARG A 110 0.60 5.01 -6.75
N ALA A 111 0.06 4.78 -5.55
CA ALA A 111 -1.38 4.80 -5.27
C ALA A 111 -1.70 5.96 -4.32
N PHE A 112 -2.64 6.82 -4.71
CA PHE A 112 -3.15 7.89 -3.85
C PHE A 112 -4.39 7.40 -3.07
N VAL A 113 -4.34 7.49 -1.74
CA VAL A 113 -5.49 7.20 -0.89
C VAL A 113 -6.31 8.47 -0.77
N THR A 114 -7.42 8.54 -1.51
CA THR A 114 -8.28 9.73 -1.56
C THR A 114 -9.29 9.75 -0.42
N PRO A 115 -9.51 10.90 0.25
CA PRO A 115 -10.65 11.07 1.17
C PRO A 115 -11.98 11.23 0.44
N VAL A 116 -11.95 11.51 -0.88
CA VAL A 116 -13.16 11.69 -1.69
C VAL A 116 -13.85 10.35 -1.92
N THR A 117 -15.07 10.21 -1.43
CA THR A 117 -15.90 8.99 -1.50
C THR A 117 -16.96 9.06 -2.61
N ALA A 118 -17.37 10.26 -3.03
CA ALA A 118 -18.28 10.42 -4.16
C ALA A 118 -17.99 11.69 -4.96
N VAL A 119 -18.28 11.64 -6.27
CA VAL A 119 -18.16 12.77 -7.19
C VAL A 119 -19.41 12.83 -8.07
N SER A 120 -19.97 14.03 -8.25
CA SER A 120 -21.15 14.26 -9.09
C SER A 120 -21.09 15.63 -9.79
N PRO A 121 -21.40 15.73 -11.09
CA PRO A 121 -21.78 14.64 -12.00
C PRO A 121 -20.55 13.84 -12.50
N LYS A 122 -20.76 12.59 -12.95
CA LYS A 122 -19.70 11.72 -13.49
C LYS A 122 -19.18 12.13 -14.88
N ALA A 123 -19.90 13.02 -15.56
CA ALA A 123 -19.55 13.57 -16.86
C ALA A 123 -19.96 15.04 -16.91
N VAL A 124 -19.15 15.87 -17.56
CA VAL A 124 -19.30 17.32 -17.57
C VAL A 124 -19.25 17.84 -19.01
N PRO A 125 -20.05 18.86 -19.37
CA PRO A 125 -20.02 19.44 -20.70
C PRO A 125 -18.76 20.28 -20.94
N ARG A 126 -18.44 20.59 -22.20
CA ARG A 126 -17.45 21.63 -22.52
C ARG A 126 -18.03 23.00 -22.10
N GLY A 127 -17.40 23.65 -21.13
CA GLY A 127 -17.81 24.97 -20.62
C GLY A 127 -17.84 25.02 -19.08
N PRO A 128 -18.36 26.10 -18.48
CA PRO A 128 -18.51 26.20 -17.04
C PRO A 128 -19.51 25.17 -16.49
N PHE A 129 -19.13 24.46 -15.43
CA PHE A 129 -19.99 23.52 -14.73
C PHE A 129 -19.68 23.55 -13.23
N LYS A 130 -20.55 22.94 -12.42
CA LYS A 130 -20.32 22.73 -10.98
C LYS A 130 -20.10 21.23 -10.73
N LEU A 131 -19.07 20.93 -9.98
CA LEU A 131 -18.79 19.59 -9.46
C LEU A 131 -19.04 19.58 -7.96
N SER A 132 -19.66 18.53 -7.47
CA SER A 132 -19.79 18.23 -6.04
C SER A 132 -18.94 17.01 -5.72
N VAL A 133 -18.17 17.11 -4.63
CA VAL A 133 -17.40 16.01 -4.06
C VAL A 133 -17.92 15.75 -2.66
N ALA A 134 -18.04 14.49 -2.28
CA ALA A 134 -18.25 14.06 -0.90
C ALA A 134 -16.97 13.41 -0.40
N CYS A 135 -16.64 13.65 0.87
CA CYS A 135 -15.54 13.02 1.56
C CYS A 135 -16.10 12.26 2.77
N GLU A 136 -15.41 11.22 3.23
CA GLU A 136 -15.69 10.66 4.55
C GLU A 136 -15.12 11.63 5.61
N ASP A 137 -15.92 12.00 6.61
CA ASP A 137 -15.38 12.74 7.76
C ASP A 137 -14.59 11.72 8.61
N SER A 138 -13.24 11.76 8.54
CA SER A 138 -12.41 10.98 9.46
C SER A 138 -12.74 11.35 10.92
N PRO A 139 -13.06 10.39 11.80
CA PRO A 139 -13.40 10.66 13.21
C PRO A 139 -12.21 11.16 14.04
#